data_AF-A0A293MLV4-F1
#
_entry.id   AF-A0A293MLV4-F1
#
_cell.length_a   1.000
_cell.length_b   1.000
_cell.length_c   1.000
_cell.angle_alpha   90.00
_cell.angle_beta   90.00
_cell.angle_gamma   90.00
#
_symmetry.space_group_name_H-M   'P 1'
#
loop_
_entity.id
_entity.type
_entity.pdbx_description
1 polymer ?
#
loop_
_entity_poly.entity_id
_entity_poly.type
_entity_poly.pdbx_seq_one_letter_code
_entity_poly.pdbx_strand_id
1 'polypeptide(L)'
;MKVSNHGLSKKSGILAKYSTSEKLSITTSFLSGGEKVVVKTQGSVSDKVKNRLEQLDDFEEGSVKEMLNLSQQEYIVRIEELNQALKESWEQDQKVKALKIAIQCSKLLVDTSVIQFYPSKFVLITDILDNFGNLVYQRIHSKAEYVRPGTRIAVPLLENFTPDQVPESAKETCRNWFFKIASVRELIPRFYVETAILRSYSFLTQKEYSRALMRLTRVICGIGDPLVAAYARCYLCRVGMSVAPEVREHVLENLNMFLKIFGISC
;
A
#
# COMPACT_ATOMS: atom_id res chain seq x y z
N MET A 1 8.88 -7.14 15.05
CA MET A 1 9.92 -6.58 14.16
C MET A 1 10.20 -5.14 14.60
N LYS A 2 11.36 -4.88 15.23
CA LYS A 2 11.77 -3.52 15.60
C LYS A 2 11.97 -2.72 14.31
N VAL A 3 11.28 -1.60 14.14
CA VAL A 3 11.61 -0.59 13.13
C VAL A 3 13.09 -0.26 13.37
N SER A 4 13.96 -0.72 12.48
CA SER A 4 15.39 -0.58 12.66
C SER A 4 15.72 0.90 12.61
N ASN A 5 16.42 1.46 13.60
CA ASN A 5 16.84 2.88 13.65
C ASN A 5 17.50 3.38 12.35
N HIS A 6 18.03 2.46 11.55
CA HIS A 6 18.60 2.71 10.24
C HIS A 6 17.59 3.22 9.18
N GLY A 7 16.32 2.79 9.23
CA GLY A 7 15.28 3.25 8.28
C GLY A 7 14.84 4.68 8.53
N LEU A 8 14.69 5.06 9.80
CA LEU A 8 14.34 6.42 10.23
C LEU A 8 15.41 7.44 9.85
N SER A 9 16.69 7.12 10.06
CA SER A 9 17.82 7.99 9.68
C SER A 9 17.91 8.21 8.16
N LYS A 10 17.67 7.16 7.36
CA LYS A 10 17.63 7.29 5.89
C LYS A 10 16.47 8.14 5.41
N LYS A 11 15.28 7.98 6.00
CA LYS A 11 14.10 8.80 5.68
C LYS A 11 14.37 10.28 5.92
N SER A 12 14.87 10.65 7.10
CA SER A 12 15.19 12.05 7.42
C SER A 12 16.21 12.64 6.44
N GLY A 13 17.22 11.86 6.05
CA GLY A 13 18.19 12.28 5.03
C GLY A 13 17.58 12.52 3.64
N ILE A 14 16.63 11.68 3.22
CA ILE A 14 15.90 11.85 1.95
C ILE A 14 15.03 13.11 2.02
N LEU A 15 14.27 13.31 3.09
CA LEU A 15 13.40 14.48 3.27
C LEU A 15 14.18 15.80 3.28
N ALA A 16 15.39 15.80 3.85
CA ALA A 16 16.27 16.96 3.85
C ALA A 16 16.92 17.20 2.48
N LYS A 17 17.30 16.15 1.76
CA LYS A 17 17.97 16.24 0.45
C LYS A 17 17.01 16.60 -0.69
N TYR A 18 15.81 16.03 -0.68
CA TYR A 18 14.82 16.16 -1.74
C TYR A 18 13.69 17.06 -1.27
N SER A 19 14.04 18.34 -1.09
CA SER A 19 13.14 19.41 -0.67
C SER A 19 12.63 20.22 -1.87
N THR A 20 11.61 21.05 -1.64
CA THR A 20 11.12 21.99 -2.67
C THR A 20 10.56 23.28 -2.08
N SER A 21 10.72 24.38 -2.82
CA SER A 21 9.99 25.64 -2.61
C SER A 21 8.76 25.77 -3.50
N GLU A 22 8.56 24.83 -4.44
CA GLU A 22 7.38 24.79 -5.28
C GLU A 22 6.13 24.43 -4.47
N LYS A 23 4.98 24.80 -5.02
CA LYS A 23 3.67 24.62 -4.40
C LYS A 23 3.14 23.22 -4.69
N LEU A 24 2.93 22.44 -3.63
CA LEU A 24 2.45 21.07 -3.68
C LEU A 24 0.92 21.00 -3.57
N SER A 25 0.36 19.86 -3.97
CA SER A 25 -1.07 19.57 -3.84
C SER A 25 -1.34 18.15 -3.30
N ILE A 26 -2.48 17.99 -2.64
CA ILE A 26 -3.00 16.69 -2.18
C ILE A 26 -4.48 16.61 -2.53
N THR A 27 -4.88 15.52 -3.17
CA THR A 27 -6.29 15.21 -3.44
C THR A 27 -6.69 14.00 -2.60
N THR A 28 -7.60 14.17 -1.64
CA THR A 28 -8.05 13.10 -0.74
C THR A 28 -9.41 13.42 -0.12
N SER A 29 -10.22 12.39 0.15
CA SER A 29 -11.50 12.51 0.87
C SER A 29 -11.37 12.31 2.40
N PHE A 30 -10.18 11.96 2.90
CA PHE A 30 -9.97 11.59 4.31
C PHE A 30 -9.40 12.70 5.21
N LEU A 31 -9.10 13.87 4.68
CA LEU A 31 -8.59 15.00 5.46
C LEU A 31 -9.68 16.05 5.75
N SER A 32 -9.66 16.57 6.97
CA SER A 32 -10.42 17.75 7.35
C SER A 32 -9.73 18.99 6.77
N GLY A 33 -10.49 19.82 6.05
CA GLY A 33 -9.91 20.92 5.26
C GLY A 33 -9.55 22.11 6.14
N GLY A 34 -8.30 22.59 6.04
CA GLY A 34 -7.96 23.95 6.40
C GLY A 34 -8.32 24.91 5.25
N GLU A 35 -9.29 25.79 5.49
CA GLU A 35 -9.70 27.04 4.82
C GLU A 35 -9.60 27.31 3.31
N LYS A 36 -9.13 26.40 2.44
CA LYS A 36 -9.23 26.58 0.98
C LYS A 36 -9.81 25.34 0.32
N VAL A 37 -11.13 25.18 0.46
CA VAL A 37 -11.89 24.07 -0.15
C VAL A 37 -12.67 24.62 -1.34
N VAL A 38 -12.41 24.09 -2.54
CA VAL A 38 -13.32 24.20 -3.69
C VAL A 38 -14.07 22.87 -3.79
N VAL A 39 -15.34 22.86 -3.39
CA VAL A 39 -16.22 21.68 -3.51
C VAL A 39 -16.85 21.67 -4.90
N LYS A 40 -16.75 20.55 -5.63
CA LYS A 40 -17.63 20.27 -6.77
C LYS A 40 -18.73 19.31 -6.31
N THR A 41 -19.99 19.70 -6.50
CA THR A 41 -21.18 18.97 -6.05
C THR A 41 -21.98 18.48 -7.26
N GLN A 42 -22.30 17.18 -7.35
CA GLN A 42 -23.38 16.67 -8.22
C GLN A 42 -24.09 15.43 -7.64
N GLY A 43 -25.42 15.55 -7.39
CA GLY A 43 -26.45 14.79 -8.12
C GLY A 43 -26.95 13.39 -7.69
N SER A 44 -27.96 13.38 -6.79
CA SER A 44 -29.16 12.50 -6.62
C SER A 44 -29.21 10.96 -6.88
N VAL A 45 -29.64 10.29 -5.79
CA VAL A 45 -30.42 9.05 -5.51
C VAL A 45 -31.25 8.38 -6.63
N SER A 46 -31.08 7.05 -6.86
CA SER A 46 -32.13 5.99 -6.72
C SER A 46 -31.62 4.55 -6.96
N ASP A 47 -32.31 3.60 -6.31
CA ASP A 47 -32.48 2.16 -6.62
C ASP A 47 -31.56 1.10 -5.99
N LYS A 48 -31.89 0.83 -4.73
CA LYS A 48 -31.71 -0.46 -4.03
C LYS A 48 -32.44 -1.58 -4.80
N VAL A 49 -31.72 -2.59 -5.33
CA VAL A 49 -31.97 -4.08 -5.28
C VAL A 49 -30.93 -4.79 -6.19
N LYS A 50 -29.63 -4.51 -6.00
CA LYS A 50 -28.52 -5.27 -6.61
C LYS A 50 -27.36 -5.50 -5.64
N ASN A 51 -27.74 -5.61 -4.37
CA ASN A 51 -26.84 -5.72 -3.22
C ASN A 51 -26.15 -7.09 -3.15
N ARG A 52 -24.89 -7.15 -3.61
CA ARG A 52 -23.76 -7.80 -2.88
C ARG A 52 -22.42 -7.83 -3.65
N LEU A 53 -22.39 -7.48 -4.95
CA LEU A 53 -21.13 -7.37 -5.71
C LEU A 53 -20.78 -5.95 -6.21
N GLU A 54 -21.70 -4.99 -6.15
CA GLU A 54 -21.47 -3.61 -6.64
C GLU A 54 -21.06 -2.61 -5.52
N GLN A 55 -20.87 -3.04 -4.27
CA GLN A 55 -20.54 -2.15 -3.13
C GLN A 55 -19.08 -1.63 -3.11
N LEU A 56 -18.37 -1.75 -4.22
CA LEU A 56 -17.09 -1.06 -4.45
C LEU A 56 -17.22 0.04 -5.50
N ASP A 57 -18.43 0.48 -5.87
CA ASP A 57 -18.61 1.72 -6.64
C ASP A 57 -19.18 2.89 -5.81
N ASP A 58 -19.70 2.66 -4.61
CA ASP A 58 -20.04 3.73 -3.65
C ASP A 58 -18.79 4.18 -2.85
N PHE A 59 -17.74 4.62 -3.57
CA PHE A 59 -16.51 5.16 -2.97
C PHE A 59 -16.63 6.61 -2.48
N GLU A 60 -17.78 7.27 -2.62
CA GLU A 60 -18.00 8.69 -2.32
C GLU A 60 -18.70 8.96 -0.98
N GLU A 61 -18.25 8.34 0.11
CA GLU A 61 -18.78 8.70 1.45
C GLU A 61 -18.17 10.01 1.99
N GLY A 62 -17.51 10.80 1.15
CA GLY A 62 -16.99 12.13 1.47
C GLY A 62 -16.61 12.87 0.20
N SER A 63 -16.89 14.18 0.15
CA SER A 63 -16.45 15.03 -0.96
C SER A 63 -14.93 14.95 -1.11
N VAL A 64 -14.45 14.60 -2.31
CA VAL A 64 -13.02 14.64 -2.63
C VAL A 64 -12.57 16.09 -2.46
N LYS A 65 -11.58 16.31 -1.58
CA LYS A 65 -11.02 17.64 -1.33
C LYS A 65 -9.68 17.76 -2.02
N GLU A 66 -9.50 18.87 -2.73
CA GLU A 66 -8.21 19.27 -3.29
C GLU A 66 -7.59 20.33 -2.38
N MET A 67 -6.44 19.99 -1.79
CA MET A 67 -5.60 20.92 -1.05
C MET A 67 -4.50 21.40 -1.98
N LEU A 68 -4.53 22.69 -2.32
CA LEU A 68 -3.57 23.30 -3.24
C LEU A 68 -2.59 24.20 -2.48
N ASN A 69 -1.47 24.52 -3.12
CA ASN A 69 -0.50 25.52 -2.66
C ASN A 69 0.18 25.21 -1.31
N LEU A 70 0.36 23.93 -1.00
CA LEU A 70 1.03 23.47 0.20
C LEU A 70 2.54 23.72 0.10
N SER A 71 3.13 24.20 1.18
CA SER A 71 4.57 24.07 1.41
C SER A 71 4.96 22.61 1.66
N GLN A 72 6.25 22.31 1.61
CA GLN A 72 6.77 20.99 1.98
C GLN A 72 6.35 20.57 3.40
N GLN A 73 6.42 21.47 4.38
CA GLN A 73 6.09 21.12 5.76
C GLN A 73 4.59 20.84 5.91
N GLU A 74 3.74 21.65 5.28
CA GLU A 74 2.30 21.40 5.25
C GLU A 74 1.98 20.07 4.57
N TYR A 75 2.65 19.75 3.45
CA TYR A 75 2.50 18.45 2.79
C TYR A 75 2.82 17.30 3.75
N ILE A 76 3.97 17.36 4.43
CA ILE A 76 4.39 16.32 5.40
C ILE A 76 3.34 16.14 6.51
N VAL A 77 2.87 17.24 7.10
CA VAL A 77 1.81 17.21 8.14
C VAL A 77 0.56 16.52 7.63
N ARG A 78 0.12 16.81 6.40
CA ARG A 78 -1.06 16.17 5.81
C ARG A 78 -0.88 14.67 5.55
N ILE A 79 0.34 14.24 5.21
CA ILE A 79 0.63 12.81 5.09
C ILE A 79 0.64 12.13 6.47
N GLU A 80 1.14 12.80 7.51
CA GLU A 80 1.08 12.30 8.89
C GLU A 80 -0.35 12.17 9.41
N GLU A 81 -1.22 13.14 9.10
CA GLU A 81 -2.67 13.07 9.38
C GLU A 81 -3.33 11.85 8.72
N LEU A 82 -2.99 11.55 7.45
CA LEU A 82 -3.48 10.33 6.77
C LEU A 82 -2.99 9.05 7.46
N ASN A 83 -1.73 9.01 7.90
CA ASN A 83 -1.19 7.85 8.62
C ASN A 83 -1.89 7.65 9.97
N GLN A 84 -2.17 8.75 10.67
CA GLN A 84 -2.89 8.71 11.95
C GLN A 84 -4.34 8.25 11.75
N ALA A 85 -5.05 8.79 10.76
CA ALA A 85 -6.40 8.37 10.41
C ALA A 85 -6.47 6.89 10.02
N LEU A 86 -5.43 6.36 9.35
CA LEU A 86 -5.33 4.92 9.03
C LEU A 86 -5.26 4.09 10.30
N LYS A 87 -4.39 4.46 11.25
CA LYS A 87 -4.23 3.75 12.53
C LYS A 87 -5.50 3.80 13.35
N GLU A 88 -6.12 4.97 13.50
CA GLU A 88 -7.36 5.14 14.26
C GLU A 88 -8.51 4.32 13.66
N SER A 89 -8.67 4.36 12.33
CA SER A 89 -9.67 3.54 11.64
C SER A 89 -9.39 2.05 11.84
N TRP A 90 -8.12 1.66 11.90
CA TRP A 90 -7.74 0.28 12.19
C TRP A 90 -8.11 -0.12 13.62
N GLU A 91 -7.76 0.68 14.63
CA GLU A 91 -8.07 0.39 16.03
C GLU A 91 -9.57 0.34 16.31
N GLN A 92 -10.37 1.13 15.60
CA GLN A 92 -11.84 1.12 15.65
C GLN A 92 -12.49 -0.04 14.86
N ASP A 93 -11.71 -1.03 14.44
CA ASP A 93 -12.11 -2.16 13.59
C ASP A 93 -12.73 -1.77 12.23
N GLN A 94 -12.57 -0.51 11.78
CA GLN A 94 -13.02 -0.01 10.48
C GLN A 94 -12.05 -0.41 9.36
N LYS A 95 -11.83 -1.72 9.16
CA LYS A 95 -10.81 -2.26 8.25
C LYS A 95 -11.02 -1.86 6.78
N VAL A 96 -12.27 -1.71 6.36
CA VAL A 96 -12.60 -1.21 5.01
C VAL A 96 -12.15 0.24 4.85
N LYS A 97 -12.39 1.09 5.85
CA LYS A 97 -11.93 2.49 5.85
C LYS A 97 -10.41 2.59 5.84
N ALA A 98 -9.72 1.78 6.64
CA ALA A 98 -8.26 1.71 6.63
C ALA A 98 -7.69 1.32 5.24
N LEU A 99 -8.31 0.33 4.57
CA LEU A 99 -7.98 -0.02 3.18
C LEU A 99 -8.23 1.15 2.22
N LYS A 100 -9.37 1.85 2.35
CA LYS A 100 -9.67 3.03 1.53
C LYS A 100 -8.60 4.13 1.71
N ILE A 101 -8.12 4.37 2.93
CA ILE A 101 -7.03 5.33 3.18
C ILE A 101 -5.72 4.89 2.51
N ALA A 102 -5.35 3.61 2.61
CA ALA A 102 -4.16 3.08 1.94
C ALA A 102 -4.24 3.23 0.41
N ILE A 103 -5.40 2.95 -0.19
CA ILE A 103 -5.68 3.19 -1.61
C ILE A 103 -5.48 4.67 -1.95
N GLN A 104 -6.05 5.60 -1.17
CA GLN A 104 -5.87 7.04 -1.42
C GLN A 104 -4.42 7.49 -1.29
N CYS A 105 -3.68 7.01 -0.29
CA CYS A 105 -2.26 7.30 -0.16
C CYS A 105 -1.48 6.86 -1.42
N SER A 106 -1.74 5.66 -1.93
CA SER A 106 -1.09 5.18 -3.15
C SER A 106 -1.44 5.97 -4.42
N LYS A 107 -2.63 6.58 -4.50
CA LYS A 107 -2.99 7.48 -5.61
C LYS A 107 -2.13 8.74 -5.66
N LEU A 108 -1.64 9.22 -4.52
CA LEU A 108 -0.76 10.40 -4.46
C LEU A 108 0.57 10.18 -5.20
N LEU A 109 0.97 8.93 -5.45
CA LEU A 109 2.17 8.58 -6.20
C LEU A 109 2.03 8.75 -7.72
N VAL A 110 0.80 8.97 -8.22
CA VAL A 110 0.56 9.28 -9.63
C VAL A 110 1.02 10.70 -9.97
N ASP A 111 0.95 11.63 -9.01
CA ASP A 111 1.29 13.02 -9.22
C ASP A 111 2.82 13.25 -9.24
N THR A 112 3.33 13.53 -10.42
CA THR A 112 4.73 13.84 -10.73
C THR A 112 5.01 15.33 -10.94
N SER A 113 4.06 16.22 -10.61
CA SER A 113 4.16 17.68 -10.84
C SER A 113 5.45 18.33 -10.31
N VAL A 114 5.92 17.91 -9.13
CA VAL A 114 7.17 18.41 -8.51
C VAL A 114 8.18 17.27 -8.40
N ILE A 115 8.91 17.03 -9.49
CA ILE A 115 9.85 15.90 -9.65
C ILE A 115 10.93 15.89 -8.55
N GLN A 116 11.49 17.04 -8.21
CA GLN A 116 12.55 17.16 -7.20
C GLN A 116 12.11 16.72 -5.79
N PHE A 117 10.81 16.82 -5.49
CA PHE A 117 10.22 16.39 -4.21
C PHE A 117 9.66 14.96 -4.26
N TYR A 118 9.51 14.37 -5.45
CA TYR A 118 8.97 13.02 -5.62
C TYR A 118 9.66 11.95 -4.76
N PRO A 119 11.00 11.94 -4.55
CA PRO A 119 11.65 10.97 -3.67
C PRO A 119 11.15 11.06 -2.22
N SER A 120 10.99 12.29 -1.70
CA SER A 120 10.44 12.56 -0.37
C SER A 120 8.98 12.13 -0.26
N LYS A 121 8.16 12.52 -1.23
CA LYS A 121 6.76 12.08 -1.36
C LYS A 121 6.67 10.55 -1.31
N PHE A 122 7.47 9.87 -2.13
CA PHE A 122 7.45 8.43 -2.25
C PHE A 122 7.75 7.71 -0.93
N VAL A 123 8.79 8.13 -0.20
CA VAL A 123 9.13 7.51 1.09
C VAL A 123 8.03 7.75 2.13
N LEU A 124 7.46 8.95 2.17
CA LEU A 124 6.35 9.26 3.09
C LEU A 124 5.13 8.37 2.86
N ILE A 125 4.74 8.20 1.60
CA ILE A 125 3.58 7.38 1.24
C ILE A 125 3.86 5.88 1.45
N THR A 126 5.02 5.39 1.01
CA THR A 126 5.33 3.96 1.12
C THR A 126 5.50 3.50 2.56
N ASP A 127 5.87 4.38 3.50
CA ASP A 127 5.83 4.09 4.94
C ASP A 127 4.41 3.82 5.45
N ILE A 128 3.41 4.58 4.97
CA ILE A 128 2.01 4.35 5.33
C ILE A 128 1.54 3.00 4.80
N LEU A 129 1.90 2.68 3.56
CA LEU A 129 1.57 1.40 2.94
C LEU A 129 2.21 0.22 3.68
N ASP A 130 3.48 0.34 4.07
CA ASP A 130 4.18 -0.69 4.85
C ASP A 130 3.53 -0.89 6.23
N ASN A 131 3.10 0.19 6.88
CA ASN A 131 2.34 0.11 8.13
C ASN A 131 1.02 -0.64 7.92
N PHE A 132 0.26 -0.29 6.88
CA PHE A 132 -0.97 -1.00 6.51
C PHE A 132 -0.73 -2.48 6.25
N GLY A 133 0.31 -2.82 5.48
CA GLY A 133 0.72 -4.19 5.20
C GLY A 133 1.03 -4.99 6.47
N ASN A 134 1.75 -4.37 7.40
CA ASN A 134 2.06 -4.97 8.70
C ASN A 134 0.80 -5.18 9.56
N LEU A 135 -0.13 -4.22 9.59
CA LEU A 135 -1.40 -4.36 10.30
C LEU A 135 -2.23 -5.53 9.75
N VAL A 136 -2.33 -5.66 8.42
CA VAL A 136 -3.00 -6.79 7.75
C VAL A 136 -2.34 -8.12 8.14
N TYR A 137 -1.02 -8.20 8.06
CA TYR A 137 -0.26 -9.40 8.42
C TYR A 137 -0.53 -9.80 9.88
N GLN A 138 -0.43 -8.86 10.81
CA GLN A 138 -0.66 -9.09 12.25
C GLN A 138 -2.07 -9.61 12.53
N ARG A 139 -3.09 -9.06 11.85
CA ARG A 139 -4.48 -9.53 11.98
C ARG A 139 -4.67 -10.96 11.47
N ILE A 140 -4.04 -11.33 10.36
CA ILE A 140 -4.13 -12.70 9.86
C ILE A 140 -3.40 -13.64 10.82
N HIS A 141 -2.23 -13.23 11.30
CA HIS A 141 -1.43 -13.99 12.26
C HIS A 141 -2.18 -14.24 13.57
N SER A 142 -2.83 -13.23 14.15
CA SER A 142 -3.61 -13.40 15.40
C SER A 142 -4.82 -14.32 15.22
N LYS A 143 -5.39 -14.39 14.01
CA LYS A 143 -6.44 -15.35 13.67
C LYS A 143 -5.92 -16.77 13.37
N ALA A 144 -4.61 -16.94 13.25
CA ALA A 144 -3.98 -18.22 12.99
C ALA A 144 -3.61 -19.00 14.27
N GLU A 145 -4.08 -18.54 15.44
CA GLU A 145 -4.05 -19.34 16.67
C GLU A 145 -4.78 -20.67 16.43
N TYR A 146 -4.13 -21.77 16.79
CA TYR A 146 -4.65 -23.12 16.56
C TYR A 146 -4.70 -23.91 17.88
N VAL A 147 -5.72 -24.74 18.02
CA VAL A 147 -5.86 -25.66 19.15
C VAL A 147 -5.15 -26.97 18.81
N ARG A 148 -4.16 -27.38 19.60
CA ARG A 148 -3.42 -28.64 19.30
C ARG A 148 -4.35 -29.85 19.43
N PRO A 149 -4.34 -30.80 18.47
CA PRO A 149 -5.07 -32.06 18.56
C PRO A 149 -4.77 -32.76 19.89
N GLY A 150 -5.81 -33.11 20.64
CA GLY A 150 -5.67 -33.73 21.96
C GLY A 150 -5.49 -32.76 23.14
N THR A 151 -5.47 -31.44 22.90
CA THR A 151 -5.47 -30.41 23.95
C THR A 151 -6.58 -29.39 23.73
N ARG A 152 -6.93 -28.62 24.77
CA ARG A 152 -7.83 -27.44 24.66
C ARG A 152 -7.05 -26.12 24.62
N ILE A 153 -5.73 -26.18 24.49
CA ILE A 153 -4.87 -25.00 24.60
C ILE A 153 -4.64 -24.45 23.18
N ALA A 154 -5.16 -23.25 22.93
CA ALA A 154 -4.81 -22.47 21.76
C ALA A 154 -3.35 -22.02 21.90
N VAL A 155 -2.54 -22.30 20.89
CA VAL A 155 -1.16 -21.80 20.81
C VAL A 155 -1.01 -20.84 19.64
N PRO A 156 -0.27 -19.74 19.82
CA PRO A 156 0.02 -18.82 18.73
C PRO A 156 0.87 -19.51 17.66
N LEU A 157 0.64 -19.12 16.41
CA LEU A 157 1.47 -19.52 15.29
C LEU A 157 2.90 -18.99 15.51
N LEU A 158 3.92 -19.84 15.27
CA LEU A 158 5.32 -19.44 15.40
C LEU A 158 5.75 -18.57 14.19
N GLU A 159 6.77 -17.72 14.34
CA GLU A 159 7.19 -16.82 13.25
C GLU A 159 7.64 -17.54 11.97
N ASN A 160 8.19 -18.75 12.08
CA ASN A 160 8.69 -19.56 10.95
C ASN A 160 7.73 -20.69 10.57
N PHE A 161 6.44 -20.38 10.52
CA PHE A 161 5.41 -21.36 10.18
C PHE A 161 5.46 -21.78 8.71
N THR A 162 4.92 -22.97 8.42
CA THR A 162 4.60 -23.40 7.06
C THR A 162 3.12 -23.18 6.76
N PRO A 163 2.72 -22.97 5.49
CA PRO A 163 1.31 -22.81 5.12
C PRO A 163 0.42 -23.96 5.59
N ASP A 164 0.95 -25.18 5.71
CA ASP A 164 0.22 -26.35 6.20
C ASP A 164 -0.15 -26.26 7.69
N GLN A 165 0.56 -25.44 8.46
CA GLN A 165 0.29 -25.17 9.88
C GLN A 165 -0.77 -24.07 10.09
N VAL A 166 -1.15 -23.36 9.03
CA VAL A 166 -2.09 -22.24 9.11
C VAL A 166 -3.53 -22.75 9.07
N PRO A 167 -4.38 -22.43 10.07
CA PRO A 167 -5.80 -22.80 10.06
C PRO A 167 -6.55 -22.27 8.83
N GLU A 168 -7.54 -23.02 8.35
CA GLU A 168 -8.29 -22.64 7.15
C GLU A 168 -9.04 -21.31 7.31
N SER A 169 -9.49 -20.97 8.52
CA SER A 169 -10.10 -19.67 8.84
C SER A 169 -9.16 -18.48 8.65
N ALA A 170 -7.88 -18.65 8.98
CA ALA A 170 -6.85 -17.65 8.76
C ALA A 170 -6.46 -17.56 7.28
N LYS A 171 -6.35 -18.70 6.58
CA LYS A 171 -6.15 -18.73 5.12
C LYS A 171 -7.29 -18.02 4.39
N GLU A 172 -8.52 -18.27 4.80
CA GLU A 172 -9.70 -17.61 4.24
C GLU A 172 -9.69 -16.11 4.51
N THR A 173 -9.30 -15.68 5.71
CA THR A 173 -9.11 -14.25 6.00
C THR A 173 -8.03 -13.64 5.10
N CYS A 174 -6.94 -14.35 4.85
CA CYS A 174 -5.86 -13.91 3.96
C CYS A 174 -6.33 -13.78 2.51
N ARG A 175 -6.97 -14.81 1.94
CA ARG A 175 -7.55 -14.77 0.59
C ARG A 175 -8.53 -13.61 0.44
N ASN A 176 -9.37 -13.39 1.44
CA ASN A 176 -10.32 -12.28 1.46
C ASN A 176 -9.67 -10.88 1.40
N TRP A 177 -8.44 -10.72 1.90
CA TRP A 177 -7.68 -9.47 1.72
C TRP A 177 -7.17 -9.33 0.29
N PHE A 178 -6.58 -10.39 -0.27
CA PHE A 178 -6.13 -10.39 -1.66
C PHE A 178 -7.29 -10.15 -2.63
N PHE A 179 -8.48 -10.74 -2.40
CA PHE A 179 -9.65 -10.49 -3.25
C PHE A 179 -10.14 -9.04 -3.18
N LYS A 180 -10.17 -8.42 -1.99
CA LYS A 180 -10.54 -7.00 -1.84
C LYS A 180 -9.56 -6.05 -2.55
N ILE A 181 -8.28 -6.41 -2.59
CA ILE A 181 -7.27 -5.62 -3.30
C ILE A 181 -7.35 -5.88 -4.81
N ALA A 182 -7.56 -7.13 -5.22
CA ALA A 182 -7.71 -7.50 -6.63
C ALA A 182 -8.91 -6.79 -7.29
N SER A 183 -9.95 -6.46 -6.52
CA SER A 183 -11.11 -5.70 -7.00
C SER A 183 -10.89 -4.19 -7.13
N VAL A 184 -9.72 -3.66 -6.75
CA VAL A 184 -9.37 -2.25 -6.98
C VAL A 184 -9.12 -2.02 -8.48
N ARG A 185 -9.93 -1.17 -9.12
CA ARG A 185 -9.92 -0.97 -10.58
C ARG A 185 -8.65 -0.28 -11.07
N GLU A 186 -8.21 0.75 -10.35
CA GLU A 186 -7.04 1.53 -10.74
C GLU A 186 -5.74 0.73 -10.56
N LEU A 187 -4.87 0.77 -11.57
CA LEU A 187 -3.64 -0.01 -11.61
C LEU A 187 -2.67 0.38 -10.49
N ILE A 188 -2.39 1.67 -10.32
CA ILE A 188 -1.39 2.17 -9.37
C ILE A 188 -1.76 1.82 -7.93
N PRO A 189 -2.99 2.14 -7.45
CA PRO A 189 -3.35 1.80 -6.08
C PRO A 189 -3.38 0.30 -5.82
N ARG A 190 -3.93 -0.48 -6.78
CA ARG A 190 -3.94 -1.94 -6.66
C ARG A 190 -2.53 -2.50 -6.53
N PHE A 191 -1.61 -2.07 -7.40
CA PHE A 191 -0.21 -2.52 -7.37
C PHE A 191 0.46 -2.25 -6.02
N TYR A 192 0.37 -1.00 -5.53
CA TYR A 192 1.05 -0.61 -4.30
C TYR A 192 0.46 -1.31 -3.07
N VAL A 193 -0.87 -1.38 -2.96
CA VAL A 193 -1.53 -2.03 -1.82
C VAL A 193 -1.32 -3.55 -1.85
N GLU A 194 -1.35 -4.18 -3.04
CA GLU A 194 -1.03 -5.60 -3.18
C GLU A 194 0.41 -5.90 -2.76
N THR A 195 1.36 -5.08 -3.22
CA THR A 195 2.77 -5.21 -2.86
C THR A 195 2.97 -5.01 -1.35
N ALA A 196 2.28 -4.05 -0.74
CA ALA A 196 2.38 -3.80 0.70
C ALA A 196 1.97 -5.00 1.57
N ILE A 197 0.96 -5.76 1.15
CA ILE A 197 0.50 -6.96 1.88
C ILE A 197 1.21 -8.25 1.46
N LEU A 198 2.21 -8.18 0.57
CA LEU A 198 2.81 -9.35 -0.08
C LEU A 198 3.34 -10.37 0.92
N ARG A 199 3.85 -9.93 2.09
CA ARG A 199 4.28 -10.81 3.18
C ARG A 199 3.17 -11.79 3.63
N SER A 200 1.92 -11.40 3.51
CA SER A 200 0.76 -12.24 3.88
C SER A 200 0.56 -13.44 2.96
N TYR A 201 1.25 -13.51 1.81
CA TYR A 201 1.27 -14.74 1.00
C TYR A 201 1.83 -15.94 1.78
N SER A 202 2.69 -15.72 2.78
CA SER A 202 3.23 -16.81 3.60
C SER A 202 2.16 -17.66 4.27
N PHE A 203 0.97 -17.09 4.55
CA PHE A 203 -0.17 -17.82 5.09
C PHE A 203 -0.82 -18.79 4.09
N LEU A 204 -0.63 -18.57 2.80
CA LEU A 204 -1.25 -19.33 1.71
C LEU A 204 -0.26 -20.30 1.07
N THR A 205 0.95 -19.83 0.78
CA THR A 205 1.98 -20.60 0.07
C THR A 205 3.36 -19.97 0.26
N GLN A 206 4.38 -20.81 0.37
CA GLN A 206 5.79 -20.37 0.33
C GLN A 206 6.38 -20.46 -1.08
N LYS A 207 5.79 -21.27 -1.96
CA LYS A 207 6.41 -21.65 -3.25
C LYS A 207 6.07 -20.72 -4.41
N GLU A 208 5.16 -19.76 -4.22
CA GLU A 208 4.66 -18.92 -5.32
C GLU A 208 5.11 -17.45 -5.26
N TYR A 209 6.05 -17.09 -4.38
CA TYR A 209 6.58 -15.72 -4.35
C TYR A 209 7.20 -15.31 -5.68
N SER A 210 7.95 -16.20 -6.35
CA SER A 210 8.50 -15.94 -7.70
C SER A 210 7.39 -15.56 -8.69
N ARG A 211 6.31 -16.35 -8.76
CA ARG A 211 5.18 -16.08 -9.65
C ARG A 211 4.47 -14.77 -9.33
N ALA A 212 4.24 -14.49 -8.04
CA ALA A 212 3.59 -13.26 -7.60
C ALA A 212 4.44 -12.02 -7.92
N LEU A 213 5.74 -12.07 -7.62
CA LEU A 213 6.69 -10.99 -7.89
C LEU A 213 6.85 -10.73 -9.38
N MET A 214 7.01 -11.77 -10.20
CA MET A 214 7.10 -11.63 -11.66
C MET A 214 5.80 -11.12 -12.28
N ARG A 215 4.63 -11.53 -11.77
CA ARG A 215 3.35 -10.94 -12.19
C ARG A 215 3.31 -9.44 -11.85
N LEU A 216 3.69 -9.06 -10.64
CA LEU A 216 3.74 -7.64 -10.25
C LEU A 216 4.70 -6.86 -11.14
N THR A 217 5.91 -7.37 -11.43
CA THR A 217 6.86 -6.77 -12.39
C THR A 217 6.20 -6.46 -13.74
N ARG A 218 5.41 -7.41 -14.28
CA ARG A 218 4.66 -7.21 -15.54
C ARG A 218 3.57 -6.15 -15.41
N VAL A 219 2.88 -6.08 -14.25
CA VAL A 219 1.87 -5.03 -13.98
C VAL A 219 2.51 -3.64 -14.06
N ILE A 220 3.75 -3.45 -13.59
CA ILE A 220 4.43 -2.15 -13.65
C ILE A 220 4.69 -1.70 -15.10
N CYS A 221 4.68 -2.61 -16.08
CA CYS A 221 4.79 -2.24 -17.50
C CYS A 221 3.57 -1.48 -18.01
N GLY A 222 2.42 -1.56 -17.31
CA GLY A 222 1.23 -0.76 -17.61
C GLY A 222 1.29 0.67 -17.06
N ILE A 223 2.37 1.07 -16.37
CA ILE A 223 2.55 2.44 -15.88
C ILE A 223 3.22 3.28 -16.97
N GLY A 224 2.49 4.26 -17.50
CA GLY A 224 2.97 5.10 -18.60
C GLY A 224 4.00 6.16 -18.19
N ASP A 225 3.94 6.67 -16.96
CA ASP A 225 4.92 7.64 -16.46
C ASP A 225 6.22 6.94 -16.04
N PRO A 226 7.38 7.28 -16.63
CA PRO A 226 8.65 6.59 -16.38
C PRO A 226 9.18 6.78 -14.94
N LEU A 227 8.90 7.92 -14.31
CA LEU A 227 9.29 8.19 -12.93
C LEU A 227 8.46 7.32 -11.97
N VAL A 228 7.14 7.32 -12.14
CA VAL A 228 6.24 6.47 -11.34
C VAL A 228 6.60 5.00 -11.54
N ALA A 229 6.86 4.58 -12.77
CA ALA A 229 7.26 3.22 -13.11
C ALA A 229 8.58 2.82 -12.46
N ALA A 230 9.58 3.70 -12.43
CA ALA A 230 10.86 3.45 -11.76
C ALA A 230 10.70 3.26 -10.25
N TYR A 231 9.95 4.14 -9.59
CA TYR A 231 9.73 4.07 -8.15
C TYR A 231 8.87 2.87 -7.73
N ALA A 232 7.88 2.48 -8.54
CA ALA A 232 7.13 1.25 -8.36
C ALA A 232 8.04 0.01 -8.40
N ARG A 233 9.02 -0.02 -9.32
CA ARG A 233 10.03 -1.10 -9.38
C ARG A 233 10.90 -1.14 -8.13
N CYS A 234 11.36 0.02 -7.66
CA CYS A 234 12.11 0.15 -6.41
C CYS A 234 11.32 -0.39 -5.22
N TYR A 235 10.02 -0.06 -5.12
CA TYR A 235 9.14 -0.58 -4.08
C TYR A 235 9.04 -2.11 -4.13
N LEU A 236 8.73 -2.66 -5.32
CA LEU A 236 8.59 -4.10 -5.52
C LEU A 236 9.87 -4.86 -5.17
N CYS A 237 11.03 -4.36 -5.63
CA CYS A 237 12.32 -4.99 -5.32
C CYS A 237 12.60 -4.95 -3.82
N ARG A 238 12.37 -3.81 -3.15
CA ARG A 238 12.58 -3.69 -1.70
C ARG A 238 11.69 -4.66 -0.92
N VAL A 239 10.41 -4.72 -1.25
CA VAL A 239 9.47 -5.61 -0.57
C VAL A 239 9.77 -7.07 -0.89
N GLY A 240 10.01 -7.40 -2.16
CA GLY A 240 10.35 -8.74 -2.63
C GLY A 240 11.59 -9.31 -1.94
N MET A 241 12.67 -8.53 -1.87
CA MET A 241 13.89 -8.91 -1.14
C MET A 241 13.68 -9.09 0.37
N SER A 242 12.68 -8.40 0.95
CA SER A 242 12.34 -8.53 2.36
C SER A 242 11.54 -9.80 2.67
N VAL A 243 10.61 -10.19 1.78
CA VAL A 243 9.70 -11.32 2.01
C VAL A 243 10.20 -12.65 1.45
N ALA A 244 11.05 -12.61 0.40
CA ALA A 244 11.59 -13.78 -0.29
C ALA A 244 13.02 -13.47 -0.81
N PRO A 245 14.02 -13.32 0.07
CA PRO A 245 15.40 -12.94 -0.30
C PRO A 245 16.10 -13.92 -1.25
N GLU A 246 15.65 -15.17 -1.28
CA GLU A 246 16.10 -16.23 -2.18
C GLU A 246 15.57 -16.06 -3.62
N VAL A 247 14.47 -15.34 -3.81
CA VAL A 247 13.82 -15.13 -5.11
C VAL A 247 14.36 -13.86 -5.76
N ARG A 248 15.35 -13.97 -6.66
CA ARG A 248 16.05 -12.80 -7.23
C ARG A 248 15.68 -12.43 -8.66
N GLU A 249 14.94 -13.29 -9.37
CA GLU A 249 14.56 -13.09 -10.77
C GLU A 249 13.87 -11.73 -11.01
N HIS A 250 12.92 -11.38 -10.13
CA HIS A 250 12.21 -10.11 -10.21
C HIS A 250 13.12 -8.89 -10.10
N VAL A 251 14.21 -8.96 -9.33
CA VAL A 251 15.15 -7.84 -9.16
C VAL A 251 15.90 -7.60 -10.47
N LEU A 252 16.39 -8.67 -11.10
CA LEU A 252 17.10 -8.60 -12.39
C LEU A 252 16.17 -8.06 -13.48
N GLU A 253 14.94 -8.56 -13.56
CA GLU A 253 13.98 -8.10 -14.56
C GLU A 253 13.61 -6.62 -14.37
N ASN A 254 13.39 -6.19 -13.12
CA ASN A 254 13.09 -4.80 -12.82
C ASN A 254 14.28 -3.87 -13.12
N LEU A 255 15.52 -4.32 -12.87
CA LEU A 255 16.74 -3.59 -13.25
C LEU A 255 16.84 -3.44 -14.77
N ASN A 256 16.67 -4.53 -15.52
CA ASN A 256 16.71 -4.50 -16.98
C ASN A 256 15.64 -3.56 -17.55
N MET A 257 14.42 -3.60 -17.01
CA MET A 257 13.34 -2.70 -17.41
C MET A 257 13.64 -1.23 -17.07
N PHE A 258 14.24 -0.97 -15.90
CA PHE A 258 14.68 0.37 -15.51
C PHE A 258 15.72 0.91 -16.50
N LEU A 259 16.75 0.12 -16.82
CA LEU A 259 17.79 0.50 -17.77
C LEU A 259 17.22 0.84 -19.15
N LYS A 260 16.26 0.03 -19.63
CA LYS A 260 15.53 0.27 -20.89
C LYS A 260 14.74 1.59 -20.87
N ILE A 261 14.05 1.89 -19.77
CA ILE A 261 13.26 3.13 -19.63
C ILE A 261 14.16 4.37 -19.80
N PHE A 262 15.39 4.33 -19.26
CA PHE A 262 16.30 5.47 -19.28
C PHE A 262 17.37 5.39 -20.39
N GLY A 263 17.24 4.45 -21.34
CA GLY A 263 18.16 4.31 -22.47
C GLY A 263 19.60 3.96 -22.07
N ILE A 264 19.82 3.45 -20.86
CA ILE A 264 21.13 3.03 -20.38
C ILE A 264 21.39 1.64 -20.97
N SER A 265 22.18 1.59 -22.04
CA SER A 265 22.64 0.33 -22.60
C SER A 265 23.84 -0.16 -21.78
N CYS A 266 23.79 -1.39 -21.26
CA CYS A 266 24.96 -2.06 -20.71
C CYS A 266 25.83 -2.64 -21.81
#